data_AF-A0A2V9BSC0-F1
#
_entry.id   AF-A0A2V9BSC0-F1
#
_cell.length_a   1.000
_cell.length_b   1.000
_cell.length_c   1.000
_cell.angle_alpha   90.00
_cell.angle_beta   90.00
_cell.angle_gamma   90.00
#
_symmetry.space_group_name_H-M   'P 1'
#
loop_
_entity.id
_entity.type
_entity.pdbx_description
1 polymer ?
#
loop_
_entity_poly.entity_id
_entity_poly.type
_entity_poly.pdbx_seq_one_letter_code
_entity_poly.pdbx_strand_id
1 'polypeptide(L)'
;AAFWFFENFLYIGTYMADARTLALPLVGSGEHDWEILFGQWGVLVHDQQIGGATRSLGWIGMLATVAWLAWMSRRSGPSGRAPSP
;
A
#
# COMPACT_ATOMS: atom_id res chain seq x y z
N ALA A 1 -8.29 0.85 -9.85
CA ALA A 1 -8.50 0.93 -8.40
C ALA A 1 -7.45 0.14 -7.61
N ALA A 2 -7.24 -1.16 -7.89
CA ALA A 2 -6.36 -2.02 -7.09
C ALA A 2 -4.93 -1.47 -6.89
N PHE A 3 -4.29 -0.95 -7.94
CA PHE A 3 -2.94 -0.37 -7.82
C PHE A 3 -2.87 0.76 -6.78
N TRP A 4 -3.77 1.74 -6.89
CA TRP A 4 -3.86 2.87 -5.96
C TRP A 4 -4.24 2.45 -4.54
N PHE A 5 -5.08 1.42 -4.39
CA PHE A 5 -5.40 0.85 -3.08
C PHE A 5 -4.12 0.35 -2.37
N PHE A 6 -3.24 -0.35 -3.08
CA PHE A 6 -1.97 -0.81 -2.51
C PHE A 6 -0.92 0.30 -2.36
N GLU A 7 -0.93 1.31 -3.23
CA GLU A 7 -0.05 2.47 -3.08
C GLU A 7 -0.29 3.20 -1.75
N ASN A 8 -1.55 3.30 -1.30
CA ASN A 8 -1.88 3.90 0.00
C ASN A 8 -1.15 3.23 1.17
N PHE A 9 -0.84 1.93 1.08
CA PHE A 9 -0.14 1.21 2.15
C PHE A 9 1.31 1.70 2.31
N LEU A 10 1.91 2.28 1.28
CA LEU A 10 3.26 2.85 1.37
C LEU A 10 3.27 4.08 2.29
N TYR A 11 2.29 4.96 2.13
CA TYR A 11 2.12 6.15 2.97
C TYR A 11 1.70 5.78 4.39
N ILE A 12 0.67 4.93 4.53
CA ILE A 12 0.19 4.48 5.84
C ILE A 12 1.29 3.75 6.60
N GLY A 13 2.01 2.83 5.96
CA GLY A 13 3.08 2.09 6.61
C GLY A 13 4.29 2.96 6.97
N THR A 14 4.54 4.06 6.25
CA THR A 14 5.55 5.06 6.64
C THR A 14 5.11 5.83 7.88
N TYR A 15 3.84 6.23 7.94
CA TYR A 15 3.25 6.88 9.12
C TYR A 15 3.22 5.95 10.35
N MET A 16 2.86 4.67 10.17
CA MET A 16 2.94 3.65 11.23
C MET A 16 4.36 3.49 11.77
N ALA A 17 5.37 3.47 10.89
CA ALA A 17 6.77 3.29 11.29
C ALA A 17 7.35 4.50 12.05
N ASP A 18 6.69 5.66 11.98
CA ASP A 18 7.04 6.88 12.70
C ASP A 18 6.40 6.97 14.10
N ALA A 19 5.62 5.98 14.51
CA ALA A 19 4.80 6.05 15.72
C ALA A 19 5.57 6.30 17.03
N ARG A 20 6.87 6.00 17.12
CA ARG A 20 7.70 6.40 18.27
C ARG A 20 8.56 7.64 18.02
N THR A 21 8.94 7.89 16.77
CA THR A 21 9.85 8.98 16.41
C THR A 21 9.14 10.30 16.26
N LEU A 22 7.86 10.28 15.88
CA LEU A 22 6.99 11.45 15.74
C LEU A 22 7.64 12.54 14.87
N ALA A 23 8.42 12.13 13.88
CA ALA A 23 9.22 13.03 13.05
C ALA A 23 8.44 13.58 11.86
N LEU A 24 7.34 12.93 11.47
CA LEU A 24 6.52 13.38 10.36
C LEU A 24 5.73 14.63 10.73
N PRO A 25 5.84 15.73 9.96
CA PRO A 25 5.04 16.92 10.18
C PRO A 25 3.59 16.62 9.81
N LEU A 26 2.71 16.62 10.81
CA LEU A 26 1.29 16.39 10.62
C LEU A 26 0.59 17.65 10.12
N VAL A 27 -0.39 17.46 9.24
CA VAL A 27 -1.29 18.53 8.80
C VAL A 27 -2.56 18.43 9.65
N GLY A 28 -2.79 19.38 10.56
CA GLY A 28 -4.00 19.39 11.42
C GLY A 28 -3.69 19.51 12.92
N SER A 29 -4.37 18.70 13.74
CA SER A 29 -4.38 18.76 15.21
C SER A 29 -3.05 18.41 15.90
N GLY A 30 -2.11 17.79 15.18
CA GLY A 30 -0.84 17.33 15.73
C GLY A 30 -0.92 15.99 16.47
N GLU A 31 -2.03 15.26 16.35
CA GLU A 31 -2.20 13.94 16.98
C GLU A 31 -1.54 12.83 16.16
N HIS A 32 -0.67 12.05 16.81
CA HIS A 32 0.00 10.91 16.19
C HIS A 32 -0.81 9.63 16.43
N ASP A 33 -1.82 9.38 15.58
CA ASP A 33 -2.78 8.29 15.76
C ASP A 33 -2.12 6.93 16.03
N TRP A 34 -1.06 6.59 15.29
CA TRP A 34 -0.37 5.31 15.45
C TRP A 34 0.43 5.21 16.75
N GLU A 35 0.91 6.32 17.32
CA GLU A 35 1.51 6.34 18.65
C GLU A 35 0.47 5.95 19.70
N ILE A 36 -0.71 6.58 19.65
CA ILE A 36 -1.83 6.33 20.55
C ILE A 36 -2.32 4.89 20.41
N LEU A 37 -2.63 4.44 19.18
CA LEU A 37 -3.18 3.12 18.91
C LEU A 37 -2.19 2.02 19.27
N PHE A 38 -0.92 2.11 18.85
CA PHE A 38 0.07 1.10 19.19
C PHE A 38 0.41 1.11 20.69
N GLY A 39 0.35 2.27 21.35
CA GLY A 39 0.46 2.38 22.80
C GLY A 39 -0.66 1.63 23.51
N GLN A 40 -1.91 1.86 23.11
CA GLN A 40 -3.10 1.18 23.66
C GLN A 40 -3.06 -0.33 23.46
N TRP A 41 -2.54 -0.81 22.33
CA TRP A 41 -2.42 -2.24 22.04
C TRP A 41 -1.16 -2.88 22.63
N GLY A 42 -0.26 -2.11 23.23
CA GLY A 42 1.01 -2.62 23.78
C GLY A 42 2.02 -3.08 22.72
N VAL A 43 1.88 -2.62 21.47
CA VAL A 43 2.74 -3.00 20.34
C VAL A 43 3.60 -1.85 19.82
N LEU A 44 3.67 -0.73 20.54
CA LEU A 44 4.40 0.48 20.12
C LEU A 44 5.87 0.22 19.77
N VAL A 45 6.54 -0.72 20.44
CA VAL A 45 7.93 -1.10 20.13
C VAL A 45 8.10 -1.78 18.76
N HIS A 46 7.00 -2.29 18.20
CA HIS A 46 6.95 -2.97 16.90
C HIS A 46 6.53 -2.05 15.74
N ASP A 47 6.42 -0.74 15.96
CA ASP A 47 6.05 0.27 14.97
C ASP A 47 6.74 0.11 13.60
N GLN A 48 8.06 -0.03 13.58
CA GLN A 48 8.85 -0.19 12.35
C GLN A 48 8.59 -1.55 11.67
N GLN A 49 8.34 -2.60 12.46
CA GLN A 49 8.04 -3.93 11.92
C GLN A 49 6.66 -3.94 11.26
N ILE A 50 5.66 -3.38 11.94
CA ILE A 50 4.28 -3.27 11.44
C ILE A 50 4.25 -2.36 10.21
N GLY A 51 4.84 -1.16 10.31
CA GLY A 51 4.92 -0.22 9.19
C GLY A 51 5.69 -0.80 7.99
N GLY A 52 6.81 -1.48 8.23
CA GLY A 52 7.57 -2.19 7.21
C GLY A 52 6.79 -3.31 6.53
N ALA A 53 6.03 -4.10 7.30
CA ALA A 53 5.15 -5.14 6.77
C ALA A 53 4.03 -4.55 5.90
N THR A 54 3.36 -3.48 6.37
CA THR A 54 2.34 -2.76 5.61
C THR A 54 2.89 -2.23 4.27
N ARG A 55 4.08 -1.61 4.29
CA ARG A 55 4.76 -1.14 3.06
C ARG A 55 5.08 -2.29 2.10
N SER A 56 5.55 -3.42 2.64
CA SER A 56 5.87 -4.61 1.85
C SER A 56 4.62 -5.16 1.16
N LEU A 57 3.49 -5.21 1.87
CA LEU A 57 2.19 -5.59 1.29
C LEU A 57 1.75 -4.63 0.17
N GLY A 58 2.00 -3.33 0.34
CA GLY A 58 1.77 -2.33 -0.72
C GLY A 58 2.55 -2.64 -1.99
N TRP A 59 3.87 -2.82 -1.90
CA TRP A 59 4.70 -3.18 -3.06
C TRP A 59 4.27 -4.48 -3.71
N ILE A 60 4.05 -5.54 -2.92
CA ILE A 60 3.61 -6.85 -3.42
C ILE A 60 2.29 -6.71 -4.17
N GLY A 61 1.32 -5.97 -3.62
CA GLY A 61 0.01 -5.78 -4.24
C GLY A 61 0.04 -4.94 -5.52
N MET A 62 0.87 -3.89 -5.57
CA MET A 62 1.10 -3.09 -6.79
C MET A 62 1.70 -3.96 -7.90
N LEU A 63 2.75 -4.72 -7.59
CA LEU A 63 3.41 -5.63 -8.55
C LEU A 63 2.45 -6.72 -9.04
N ALA A 64 1.69 -7.33 -8.13
CA ALA A 64 0.67 -8.33 -8.47
C ALA A 64 -0.41 -7.74 -9.40
N THR A 65 -0.84 -6.50 -9.15
CA THR A 65 -1.82 -5.81 -10.01
C THR A 65 -1.27 -5.61 -11.43
N VAL A 66 -0.02 -5.17 -11.57
CA VAL A 66 0.62 -4.98 -12.88
C VAL A 66 0.81 -6.33 -13.58
N ALA A 67 1.30 -7.35 -12.87
CA ALA A 67 1.47 -8.70 -13.41
C ALA A 67 0.15 -9.28 -13.92
N TRP A 68 -0.93 -9.11 -13.15
CA TRP A 68 -2.27 -9.53 -13.53
C TRP A 68 -2.78 -8.84 -14.80
N LEU A 69 -2.64 -7.51 -14.89
CA LEU A 69 -3.05 -6.76 -16.08
C LEU A 69 -2.24 -7.14 -17.32
N ALA A 70 -0.93 -7.34 -17.18
CA ALA A 70 -0.07 -7.79 -18.27
C ALA A 70 -0.47 -9.20 -18.74
N TRP A 71 -0.77 -10.11 -17.81
CA TRP A 71 -1.25 -11.45 -18.13
C TRP A 71 -2.62 -11.43 -18.82
N MET A 72 -3.55 -10.59 -18.35
CA MET A 72 -4.87 -10.43 -18.95
C MET A 72 -4.76 -9.88 -20.38
N SER A 73 -3.94 -8.84 -20.58
CA SER A 73 -3.72 -8.23 -21.90
C SER A 73 -3.18 -9.24 -22.92
N ARG A 74 -2.26 -10.13 -22.50
CA ARG A 74 -1.74 -11.20 -23.36
C ARG A 74 -2.79 -12.26 -23.71
N ARG A 75 -3.79 -12.49 -22.84
CA ARG A 75 -4.89 -13.44 -23.08
C ARG A 75 -5.98 -12.86 -23.96
N SER A 76 -6.21 -11.56 -23.89
CA SER A 76 -7.19 -10.83 -24.70
C SER A 76 -6.66 -10.49 -26.11
N GLY A 77 -5.83 -11.35 -26.71
CA GLY A 77 -5.24 -11.14 -28.03
C GLY A 77 -6.27 -10.71 -29.09
N PRO A 78 -5.86 -9.92 -30.09
CA PRO A 78 -6.78 -9.16 -30.93
C PRO A 78 -7.79 -10.09 -31.56
N SER A 79 -9.07 -9.84 -31.27
CA SER A 79 -10.18 -10.46 -31.97
C SER A 79 -9.96 -10.22 -33.46
N GLY A 80 -9.42 -11.21 -34.16
CA GLY A 80 -9.27 -11.23 -35.60
C GLY A 80 -10.66 -11.19 -36.22
N ARG A 81 -11.24 -9.99 -36.33
CA ARG A 81 -12.33 -9.71 -37.23
C ARG A 81 -11.67 -9.55 -38.61
N ALA A 82 -11.51 -10.67 -39.30
CA ALA A 82 -11.29 -10.62 -40.74
C ALA A 82 -12.45 -9.81 -41.36
N PRO A 83 -12.18 -8.84 -42.26
CA PRO A 83 -13.26 -8.28 -43.06
C PRO A 83 -13.79 -9.39 -43.97
N SER A 84 -15.09 -9.69 -43.86
CA SER A 84 -15.77 -10.57 -44.82
C SER A 84 -15.79 -9.90 -46.20
N PRO A 85 -15.64 -10.67 -47.30
CA PRO A 85 -15.62 -10.17 -48.67
C PRO A 85 -16.96 -9.57 -49.12
#